data_AF-A0A969L3P5-F1
#
_entry.id   AF-A0A969L3P5-F1
#
_cell.length_a   1.000
_cell.length_b   1.000
_cell.length_c   1.000
_cell.angle_alpha   90.00
_cell.angle_beta   90.00
_cell.angle_gamma   90.00
#
_symmetry.space_group_name_H-M   'P 1'
#
loop_
_entity.id
_entity.type
_entity.pdbx_description
1 polymer ?
#
loop_
_entity_poly.entity_id
_entity_poly.type
_entity_poly.pdbx_seq_one_letter_code
_entity_poly.pdbx_strand_id
1 'polypeptide(L)'
;MNEQANFRPPQAVARELDVSPATLRRWADEFADYLSTGADSAQGRSHRRYTDQDIATLTFIKELMNNGLTYEQVRAQLTQRLSVPADLAPHEDNFDPNQGTALVAANGAESPAIAFLTNTLMTLSDSQKSILNSQAANRELMGVLIQDNFNLKEENNRLRERILEVERSAAQIRQEEDWRREALRQEMDAKIASVQQLATQAISTANSIEMPDIKAVSTKPGCLGALFGAGGTQILSMPRRRREGLEARQAGQIPGVADRVAQPAASSSPPPAYPKPTAPPE
;
A
#
# COMPACT_ATOMS: atom_id res chain seq x y z
N MET A 1 -52.76 -11.80 8.61
CA MET A 1 -51.92 -12.61 7.70
C MET A 1 -50.52 -12.60 8.28
N ASN A 2 -49.99 -13.76 8.68
CA ASN A 2 -48.68 -13.85 9.33
C ASN A 2 -47.59 -13.71 8.26
N GLU A 3 -47.02 -12.51 8.12
CA GLU A 3 -45.75 -12.33 7.41
C GLU A 3 -44.67 -13.08 8.19
N GLN A 4 -44.39 -14.32 7.76
CA GLN A 4 -43.19 -15.02 8.14
C GLN A 4 -42.03 -14.19 7.61
N ALA A 5 -41.42 -13.36 8.47
CA ALA A 5 -40.23 -12.59 8.15
C ALA A 5 -39.14 -13.58 7.75
N ASN A 6 -39.01 -13.80 6.44
CA ASN A 6 -38.14 -14.81 5.88
C ASN A 6 -36.72 -14.25 5.84
N PHE A 7 -36.07 -14.26 6.99
CA PHE A 7 -34.76 -13.67 7.17
C PHE A 7 -33.71 -14.39 6.32
N ARG A 8 -33.18 -13.72 5.29
CA ARG A 8 -32.16 -14.27 4.42
C ARG A 8 -30.75 -13.99 4.96
N PRO A 9 -29.84 -14.97 4.87
CA PRO A 9 -28.45 -14.76 5.26
C PRO A 9 -27.73 -13.82 4.27
N PRO A 10 -26.70 -13.09 4.73
CA PRO A 10 -26.01 -12.07 3.94
C PRO A 10 -25.37 -12.65 2.67
N GLN A 11 -24.95 -13.91 2.72
CA GLN A 11 -24.32 -14.58 1.58
C GLN A 11 -25.33 -14.99 0.50
N ALA A 12 -26.59 -15.24 0.84
CA ALA A 12 -27.63 -15.47 -0.16
C ALA A 12 -27.99 -14.17 -0.87
N VAL A 13 -28.14 -13.07 -0.12
CA VAL A 13 -28.45 -11.74 -0.65
C VAL A 13 -27.33 -11.21 -1.55
N ALA A 14 -26.06 -11.41 -1.18
CA ALA A 14 -24.93 -11.03 -2.02
C ALA A 14 -24.94 -11.74 -3.39
N ARG A 15 -25.37 -13.01 -3.43
CA ARG A 15 -25.48 -13.78 -4.69
C ARG A 15 -26.68 -13.34 -5.51
N GLU A 16 -27.81 -13.05 -4.88
CA GLU A 16 -29.03 -12.57 -5.53
C GLU A 16 -28.84 -11.18 -6.16
N LEU A 17 -28.13 -10.30 -5.45
CA LEU A 17 -27.80 -8.96 -5.92
C LEU A 17 -26.56 -8.91 -6.80
N ASP A 18 -25.87 -10.02 -7.05
CA ASP A 18 -24.61 -10.07 -7.82
C ASP A 18 -23.58 -9.01 -7.37
N VAL A 19 -23.34 -8.93 -6.06
CA VAL A 19 -22.39 -7.99 -5.45
C VAL A 19 -21.47 -8.72 -4.48
N SER A 20 -20.26 -8.18 -4.28
CA SER A 20 -19.32 -8.77 -3.32
C SER A 20 -19.88 -8.68 -1.87
N PRO A 21 -19.61 -9.65 -0.99
CA PRO A 21 -20.02 -9.58 0.42
C PRO A 21 -19.45 -8.37 1.16
N ALA A 22 -18.35 -7.78 0.69
CA ALA A 22 -17.77 -6.56 1.24
C ALA A 22 -18.56 -5.31 0.82
N THR A 23 -19.02 -5.26 -0.44
CA THR A 23 -19.89 -4.19 -0.97
C THR A 23 -21.23 -4.19 -0.25
N LEU A 24 -21.85 -5.37 -0.08
CA LEU A 24 -23.11 -5.51 0.65
C LEU A 24 -22.97 -5.04 2.11
N ARG A 25 -21.82 -5.34 2.75
CA ARG A 25 -21.54 -4.88 4.11
C ARG A 25 -21.48 -3.36 4.19
N ARG A 26 -20.72 -2.73 3.29
CA ARG A 26 -20.61 -1.28 3.20
C ARG A 26 -21.96 -0.61 2.95
N TRP A 27 -22.77 -1.14 2.04
CA TRP A 27 -24.10 -0.58 1.77
C TRP A 27 -25.03 -0.70 2.96
N ALA A 28 -25.01 -1.83 3.67
CA ALA A 28 -25.82 -1.99 4.87
C ALA A 28 -25.38 -1.05 6.01
N ASP A 29 -24.11 -0.63 6.06
CA ASP A 29 -23.65 0.37 7.03
C ASP A 29 -24.05 1.80 6.58
N GLU A 30 -23.90 2.11 5.29
CA GLU A 30 -24.20 3.42 4.71
C GLU A 30 -25.70 3.75 4.62
N PHE A 31 -26.54 2.72 4.53
CA PHE A 31 -28.00 2.86 4.37
C PHE A 31 -28.76 2.21 5.53
N ALA A 32 -28.13 2.04 6.70
CA ALA A 32 -28.72 1.42 7.88
C ALA A 32 -30.07 2.05 8.27
N ASP A 33 -30.21 3.37 8.13
CA ASP A 33 -31.44 4.13 8.43
C ASP A 33 -32.65 3.73 7.56
N TYR A 34 -32.40 3.09 6.40
CA TYR A 34 -33.43 2.69 5.43
C TYR A 34 -33.65 1.17 5.38
N LEU A 35 -32.94 0.43 6.23
CA LEU A 35 -33.02 -1.03 6.32
C LEU A 35 -33.65 -1.44 7.65
N SER A 36 -34.14 -2.69 7.72
CA SER A 36 -34.70 -3.25 8.93
C SER A 36 -33.65 -3.35 10.05
N THR A 37 -34.11 -3.32 11.31
CA THR A 37 -33.25 -3.43 12.50
C THR A 37 -32.42 -4.72 12.56
N GLY A 38 -32.77 -5.74 11.77
CA GLY A 38 -31.98 -6.97 11.63
C GLY A 38 -30.83 -6.89 10.61
N ALA A 39 -30.84 -5.88 9.74
CA ALA A 39 -29.81 -5.65 8.73
C ALA A 39 -28.62 -4.82 9.27
N ASP A 40 -28.81 -4.12 10.39
CA ASP A 40 -27.78 -3.37 11.09
C ASP A 40 -26.86 -4.29 11.90
N SER A 41 -25.57 -3.94 11.94
CA SER A 41 -24.55 -4.64 12.74
C SER A 41 -24.02 -3.82 13.91
N ALA A 42 -24.52 -2.59 14.12
CA ALA A 42 -24.10 -1.72 15.21
C ALA A 42 -24.38 -2.34 16.60
N GLN A 43 -25.35 -3.24 16.70
CA GLN A 43 -25.61 -4.04 17.89
C GLN A 43 -24.74 -5.30 17.87
N GLY A 44 -23.45 -5.09 18.19
CA GLY A 44 -22.39 -6.09 18.11
C GLY A 44 -22.82 -7.47 18.59
N ARG A 45 -22.62 -8.46 17.69
CA ARG A 45 -22.78 -9.93 17.81
C ARG A 45 -24.02 -10.55 17.14
N SER A 46 -24.92 -9.78 16.52
CA SER A 46 -25.98 -10.37 15.70
C SER A 46 -25.52 -10.57 14.24
N HIS A 47 -25.80 -11.74 13.65
CA HIS A 47 -25.61 -11.94 12.21
C HIS A 47 -26.64 -11.11 11.45
N ARG A 48 -26.18 -10.30 10.49
CA ARG A 48 -27.05 -9.49 9.61
C ARG A 48 -28.07 -10.40 8.94
N ARG A 49 -29.35 -10.05 9.03
CA ARG A 49 -30.47 -10.78 8.45
C ARG A 49 -31.32 -9.80 7.66
N TYR A 50 -31.48 -10.08 6.38
CA TYR A 50 -32.22 -9.21 5.48
C TYR A 50 -33.63 -9.76 5.28
N THR A 51 -34.61 -8.87 5.33
CA THR A 51 -35.98 -9.13 4.94
C THR A 51 -36.13 -8.98 3.42
N ASP A 52 -37.24 -9.46 2.85
CA ASP A 52 -37.51 -9.27 1.42
C ASP A 52 -37.66 -7.77 1.07
N GLN A 53 -38.11 -6.95 2.03
CA GLN A 53 -38.15 -5.49 1.90
C GLN A 53 -36.73 -4.88 1.82
N ASP A 54 -35.79 -5.38 2.63
CA ASP A 54 -34.38 -4.93 2.58
C ASP A 54 -33.74 -5.25 1.24
N ILE A 55 -34.07 -6.43 0.67
CA ILE A 55 -33.56 -6.84 -0.65
C ILE A 55 -34.10 -5.91 -1.74
N ALA A 56 -35.37 -5.53 -1.68
CA ALA A 56 -35.95 -4.56 -2.62
C ALA A 56 -35.27 -3.18 -2.51
N THR A 57 -34.99 -2.71 -1.30
CA THR A 57 -34.26 -1.45 -1.06
C THR A 57 -32.82 -1.53 -1.59
N LEU A 58 -32.10 -2.63 -1.33
CA LEU A 58 -30.73 -2.84 -1.80
C LEU A 58 -30.64 -3.02 -3.32
N THR A 59 -31.65 -3.62 -3.95
CA THR A 59 -31.76 -3.72 -5.41
C THR A 59 -31.90 -2.33 -6.02
N PHE A 60 -32.75 -1.50 -5.43
CA PHE A 60 -32.93 -0.11 -5.88
C PHE A 60 -31.66 0.72 -5.69
N ILE A 61 -30.97 0.58 -4.55
CA ILE A 61 -29.66 1.20 -4.32
C ILE A 61 -28.66 0.79 -5.40
N LYS A 62 -28.61 -0.51 -5.76
CA LYS A 62 -27.75 -1.00 -6.84
C LYS A 62 -28.05 -0.31 -8.16
N GLU A 63 -29.33 -0.20 -8.54
CA GLU A 63 -29.74 0.47 -9.77
C GLU A 63 -29.33 1.94 -9.79
N LEU A 64 -29.55 2.67 -8.70
CA LEU A 64 -29.16 4.07 -8.60
C LEU A 64 -27.64 4.27 -8.67
N MET A 65 -26.88 3.39 -8.02
CA MET A 65 -25.41 3.43 -8.09
C MET A 65 -24.89 3.07 -9.49
N ASN A 66 -25.55 2.15 -10.21
CA ASN A 66 -25.22 1.85 -11.61
C ASN A 66 -25.52 3.02 -12.55
N ASN A 67 -26.51 3.86 -12.22
CA ASN A 67 -26.80 5.11 -12.92
C ASN A 67 -25.81 6.24 -12.59
N GLY A 68 -24.77 5.97 -11.78
CA GLY A 68 -23.71 6.91 -11.45
C GLY A 68 -24.03 7.90 -10.33
N LEU A 69 -25.09 7.66 -9.56
CA LEU A 69 -25.45 8.52 -8.43
C LEU A 69 -24.48 8.35 -7.26
N THR A 70 -24.19 9.46 -6.57
CA THR A 70 -23.39 9.43 -5.33
C THR A 70 -24.22 8.92 -4.15
N TYR A 71 -23.56 8.46 -3.08
CA TYR A 71 -24.24 7.95 -1.89
C TYR A 71 -25.24 8.96 -1.29
N GLU A 72 -24.92 10.25 -1.29
CA GLU A 72 -25.81 11.30 -0.78
C GLU A 72 -27.08 11.46 -1.65
N GLN A 73 -26.93 11.39 -2.97
CA GLN A 73 -28.06 11.46 -3.91
C GLN A 73 -28.96 10.23 -3.79
N VAL A 74 -28.37 9.05 -3.59
CA VAL A 74 -29.12 7.82 -3.32
C VAL A 74 -29.93 7.95 -2.03
N ARG A 75 -29.32 8.48 -0.95
CA ARG A 75 -30.04 8.74 0.31
C ARG A 75 -31.21 9.69 0.10
N ALA A 76 -31.03 10.80 -0.62
CA ALA A 76 -32.09 11.75 -0.91
C ALA A 76 -33.29 11.11 -1.65
N GLN A 77 -33.03 10.23 -2.62
CA GLN A 77 -34.09 9.50 -3.33
C GLN A 77 -34.79 8.46 -2.46
N LEU A 78 -34.04 7.76 -1.59
CA LEU A 78 -34.63 6.85 -0.60
C LEU A 78 -35.52 7.61 0.39
N THR A 79 -35.06 8.76 0.90
CA THR A 79 -35.88 9.63 1.76
C THR A 79 -37.14 10.07 1.03
N GLN A 80 -37.04 10.54 -0.22
CA GLN A 80 -38.21 10.96 -0.99
C GLN A 80 -39.23 9.84 -1.17
N ARG A 81 -38.76 8.59 -1.39
CA ARG A 81 -39.62 7.42 -1.53
C ARG A 81 -40.32 7.04 -0.21
N LEU A 82 -39.62 7.13 0.92
CA LEU A 82 -40.21 6.89 2.25
C LEU A 82 -41.07 8.07 2.74
N SER A 83 -40.83 9.28 2.22
CA SER A 83 -41.52 10.51 2.62
C SER A 83 -42.78 10.78 1.81
N VAL A 84 -43.14 9.94 0.84
CA VAL A 84 -44.50 9.97 0.26
C VAL A 84 -45.45 9.54 1.38
N PRO A 85 -46.26 10.45 1.95
CA PRO A 85 -47.25 10.05 2.94
C PRO A 85 -48.26 9.14 2.22
N ALA A 86 -48.65 8.06 2.89
CA ALA A 86 -49.74 7.17 2.47
C ALA A 86 -51.13 7.86 2.53
N ASP A 87 -51.19 9.18 2.32
CA ASP A 87 -52.39 10.03 2.39
C ASP A 87 -52.83 10.54 1.01
N LEU A 88 -52.28 9.96 -0.06
CA LEU A 88 -52.82 10.07 -1.42
C LEU A 88 -53.06 8.68 -2.00
N ALA A 89 -53.76 7.84 -1.23
CA ALA A 89 -54.63 6.87 -1.88
C ALA A 89 -55.59 7.69 -2.78
N PRO A 90 -55.82 7.32 -4.04
CA PRO A 90 -56.97 7.82 -4.76
C PRO A 90 -58.19 7.34 -3.97
N HIS A 91 -58.79 8.23 -3.19
CA HIS A 91 -60.16 8.05 -2.79
C HIS A 91 -60.94 8.01 -4.10
N GLU A 92 -61.43 6.82 -4.47
CA GLU A 92 -62.54 6.71 -5.38
C GLU A 92 -63.72 7.42 -4.69
N ASP A 93 -63.79 8.73 -4.90
CA ASP A 93 -64.93 9.53 -4.53
C ASP A 93 -66.12 8.97 -5.30
N ASN A 94 -67.07 8.43 -4.53
CA ASN A 94 -68.44 8.19 -4.93
C ASN A 94 -68.92 9.33 -5.82
N PHE A 95 -69.10 9.05 -7.11
CA PHE A 95 -69.90 9.87 -7.99
C PHE A 95 -71.34 9.85 -7.47
N ASP A 96 -71.70 10.86 -6.69
CA ASP A 96 -73.09 11.18 -6.41
C ASP A 96 -73.52 12.29 -7.40
N PRO A 97 -74.29 11.98 -8.46
CA PRO A 97 -74.53 12.91 -9.57
C PRO A 97 -75.59 13.97 -9.26
N ASN A 98 -75.95 14.18 -7.98
CA ASN A 98 -77.13 14.96 -7.64
C ASN A 98 -76.91 15.86 -6.43
N GLN A 99 -76.02 16.84 -6.54
CA GLN A 99 -76.09 18.06 -5.74
C GLN A 99 -75.38 19.22 -6.42
N GLY A 100 -76.19 20.13 -6.97
CA GLY A 100 -75.72 21.37 -7.58
C GLY A 100 -75.33 22.41 -6.54
N THR A 101 -74.32 23.20 -6.89
CA THR A 101 -74.00 24.48 -6.23
C THR A 101 -73.81 25.56 -7.29
N ALA A 102 -74.89 26.32 -7.47
CA ALA A 102 -74.94 27.77 -7.63
C ALA A 102 -73.90 28.45 -8.54
N LEU A 103 -74.30 28.63 -9.79
CA LEU A 103 -73.88 29.74 -10.65
C LEU A 103 -74.39 31.06 -10.04
N VAL A 104 -73.54 31.80 -9.32
CA VAL A 104 -73.72 33.24 -9.10
C VAL A 104 -72.78 33.96 -10.06
N ALA A 105 -73.38 34.59 -11.07
CA ALA A 105 -72.71 35.49 -11.99
C ALA A 105 -72.42 36.84 -11.29
N ALA A 106 -71.17 37.28 -11.35
CA ALA A 106 -70.81 38.68 -11.20
C ALA A 106 -69.54 38.98 -12.03
N ASN A 107 -69.78 39.50 -13.25
CA ASN A 107 -68.97 40.45 -14.02
C ASN A 107 -67.44 40.21 -14.15
N GLY A 108 -67.02 39.91 -15.38
CA GLY A 108 -65.73 40.39 -15.93
C GLY A 108 -64.46 39.66 -15.52
N ALA A 109 -64.53 38.39 -15.13
CA ALA A 109 -63.35 37.63 -14.71
C ALA A 109 -63.20 36.36 -15.56
N GLU A 110 -62.00 36.16 -16.12
CA GLU A 110 -61.62 35.00 -16.91
C GLU A 110 -61.96 33.70 -16.17
N SER A 111 -62.46 32.70 -16.91
CA SER A 111 -62.92 31.43 -16.36
C SER A 111 -61.82 30.80 -15.48
N PRO A 112 -62.10 30.32 -14.25
CA PRO A 112 -61.09 29.74 -13.35
C PRO A 112 -60.33 28.57 -13.98
N ALA A 113 -60.94 27.86 -14.94
CA ALA A 113 -60.28 26.85 -15.76
C ALA A 113 -59.19 27.43 -16.69
N ILE A 114 -59.41 28.62 -17.25
CA ILE A 114 -58.43 29.33 -18.09
C ILE A 114 -57.25 29.79 -17.21
N ALA A 115 -57.52 30.34 -16.02
CA ALA A 115 -56.48 30.71 -15.06
C ALA A 115 -55.62 29.52 -14.60
N PHE A 116 -56.23 28.33 -14.45
CA PHE A 116 -55.50 27.10 -14.14
C PHE A 116 -54.60 26.66 -15.31
N LEU A 117 -55.10 26.72 -16.54
CA LEU A 117 -54.31 26.37 -17.74
C LEU A 117 -53.17 27.36 -17.97
N THR A 118 -53.37 28.66 -17.77
CA THR A 118 -52.30 29.66 -17.89
C THR A 118 -51.23 29.46 -16.82
N ASN A 119 -51.61 29.16 -15.57
CA ASN A 119 -50.65 28.80 -14.51
C ASN A 119 -49.89 27.51 -14.84
N THR A 120 -50.56 26.52 -15.42
CA THR A 120 -49.92 25.26 -15.84
C THR A 120 -48.94 25.50 -16.99
N LEU A 121 -49.30 26.30 -17.98
CA LEU A 121 -48.42 26.67 -19.10
C LEU A 121 -47.23 27.51 -18.65
N MET A 122 -47.44 28.43 -17.69
CA MET A 122 -46.36 29.22 -17.12
C MET A 122 -45.39 28.32 -16.34
N THR A 123 -45.91 27.38 -15.56
CA THR A 123 -45.10 26.36 -14.86
C THR A 123 -44.36 25.43 -15.83
N LEU A 124 -45.02 25.01 -16.92
CA LEU A 124 -44.39 24.21 -17.98
C LEU A 124 -43.29 25.01 -18.70
N SER A 125 -43.52 26.27 -19.01
CA SER A 125 -42.53 27.17 -19.58
C SER A 125 -41.33 27.36 -18.65
N ASP A 126 -41.58 27.58 -17.36
CA ASP A 126 -40.51 27.73 -16.36
C ASP A 126 -39.73 26.42 -16.15
N SER A 127 -40.41 25.27 -16.18
CA SER A 127 -39.73 23.97 -16.10
C SER A 127 -38.90 23.68 -17.35
N GLN A 128 -39.39 24.01 -18.56
CA GLN A 128 -38.62 23.89 -19.80
C GLN A 128 -37.40 24.82 -19.79
N LYS A 129 -37.56 26.07 -19.34
CA LYS A 129 -36.46 27.01 -19.18
C LYS A 129 -35.42 26.51 -18.18
N SER A 130 -35.86 25.92 -17.07
CA SER A 130 -34.98 25.29 -16.07
C SER A 130 -34.21 24.09 -16.63
N ILE A 131 -34.89 23.21 -17.38
CA ILE A 131 -34.25 22.05 -18.03
C ILE A 131 -33.21 22.49 -19.05
N LEU A 132 -33.48 23.51 -19.85
CA LEU A 132 -32.50 24.04 -20.81
C LEU A 132 -31.30 24.66 -20.10
N ASN A 133 -31.53 25.39 -19.01
CA ASN A 133 -30.45 25.95 -18.20
C ASN A 133 -29.60 24.85 -17.56
N SER A 134 -30.21 23.79 -17.03
CA SER A 134 -29.46 22.66 -16.46
C SER A 134 -28.69 21.88 -17.52
N GLN A 135 -29.24 21.71 -18.72
CA GLN A 135 -28.52 21.11 -19.85
C GLN A 135 -27.35 21.99 -20.34
N ALA A 136 -27.49 23.31 -20.31
CA ALA A 136 -26.39 24.22 -20.62
C ALA A 136 -25.26 24.09 -19.57
N ALA A 137 -25.61 24.12 -18.28
CA ALA A 137 -24.65 23.96 -17.19
C ALA A 137 -23.94 22.60 -17.22
N ASN A 138 -24.67 21.51 -17.50
CA ASN A 138 -24.09 20.17 -17.62
C ASN A 138 -23.08 20.06 -18.77
N ARG A 139 -23.34 20.75 -19.89
CA ARG A 139 -22.39 20.79 -21.03
C ARG A 139 -21.14 21.59 -20.69
N GLU A 140 -21.28 22.70 -19.99
CA GLU A 140 -20.14 23.49 -19.54
C GLU A 140 -19.26 22.70 -18.56
N LEU A 141 -19.88 22.07 -17.56
CA LEU A 141 -19.18 21.19 -16.61
C LEU A 141 -18.50 20.02 -17.31
N MET A 142 -19.17 19.38 -18.27
CA MET A 142 -18.55 18.32 -19.09
C MET A 142 -17.34 18.85 -19.87
N GLY A 143 -17.40 20.07 -20.40
CA GLY A 143 -16.27 20.72 -21.06
C GLY A 143 -15.07 20.89 -20.13
N VAL A 144 -15.30 21.40 -18.92
CA VAL A 144 -14.24 21.56 -17.90
C VAL A 144 -13.66 20.21 -17.49
N LEU A 145 -14.50 19.20 -17.21
CA LEU A 145 -14.02 17.87 -16.83
C LEU A 145 -13.20 17.20 -17.95
N ILE A 146 -13.62 17.35 -19.21
CA ILE A 146 -12.86 16.84 -20.35
C ILE A 146 -11.51 17.54 -20.44
N GLN A 147 -11.49 18.88 -20.31
CA GLN A 147 -10.28 19.67 -20.32
C GLN A 147 -9.32 19.25 -19.20
N ASP A 148 -9.83 19.13 -17.97
CA ASP A 148 -9.05 18.69 -16.82
C ASP A 148 -8.53 17.27 -17.02
N ASN A 149 -9.33 16.38 -17.61
CA ASN A 149 -8.88 15.02 -17.91
C ASN A 149 -7.72 14.98 -18.90
N PHE A 150 -7.76 15.82 -19.93
CA PHE A 150 -6.65 15.95 -20.87
C PHE A 150 -5.40 16.52 -20.21
N ASN A 151 -5.55 17.59 -19.41
CA ASN A 151 -4.44 18.19 -18.67
C ASN A 151 -3.79 17.18 -17.70
N LEU A 152 -4.62 16.44 -16.94
CA LEU A 152 -4.14 15.40 -16.04
C LEU A 152 -3.46 14.24 -16.78
N LYS A 153 -3.93 13.88 -17.98
CA LYS A 153 -3.27 12.86 -18.80
C LYS A 153 -1.90 13.31 -19.27
N GLU A 154 -1.78 14.56 -19.69
CA GLU A 154 -0.50 15.15 -20.08
C GLU A 154 0.47 15.17 -18.90
N GLU A 155 0.03 15.63 -17.72
CA GLU A 155 0.85 15.62 -16.51
C GLU A 155 1.24 14.19 -16.09
N ASN A 156 0.31 13.24 -16.12
CA ASN A 156 0.62 11.83 -15.84
C ASN A 156 1.67 11.26 -16.80
N ASN A 157 1.59 11.60 -18.08
CA ASN A 157 2.59 11.16 -19.06
C ASN A 157 3.97 11.78 -18.74
N ARG A 158 4.00 13.08 -18.41
CA ARG A 158 5.21 13.80 -18.01
C ARG A 158 5.83 13.25 -16.73
N LEU A 159 5.02 12.87 -15.75
CA LEU A 159 5.48 12.24 -14.51
C LEU A 159 6.07 10.85 -14.79
N ARG A 160 5.43 10.05 -15.64
CA ARG A 160 5.97 8.73 -16.03
C ARG A 160 7.34 8.86 -16.70
N GLU A 161 7.49 9.80 -17.63
CA GLU A 161 8.77 10.08 -18.27
C GLU A 161 9.84 10.50 -17.26
N ARG A 162 9.50 11.40 -16.34
CA ARG A 162 10.44 11.87 -15.31
C ARG A 162 10.83 10.77 -14.32
N ILE A 163 9.90 9.89 -13.96
CA ILE A 163 10.19 8.72 -13.10
C ILE A 163 11.17 7.79 -13.81
N LEU A 164 10.93 7.47 -15.08
CA LEU A 164 11.84 6.62 -15.85
C LEU A 164 13.26 7.21 -15.95
N GLU A 165 13.38 8.53 -16.12
CA GLU A 165 14.68 9.20 -16.16
C GLU A 165 15.36 9.22 -14.78
N VAL A 166 14.60 9.40 -13.70
CA VAL A 166 15.11 9.30 -12.33
C VAL A 166 15.57 7.87 -12.02
N GLU A 167 14.84 6.86 -12.44
CA GLU A 167 15.24 5.45 -12.28
C GLU A 167 16.52 5.14 -13.05
N ARG A 168 16.62 5.63 -14.30
CA ARG A 168 17.83 5.47 -15.12
C ARG A 168 19.04 6.14 -14.48
N SER A 169 18.91 7.40 -14.05
CA SER A 169 20.01 8.14 -13.42
C SER A 169 20.42 7.50 -12.08
N ALA A 170 19.46 7.03 -11.28
CA ALA A 170 19.75 6.30 -10.05
C ALA A 170 20.50 4.98 -10.31
N ALA A 171 20.14 4.25 -11.37
CA ALA A 171 20.84 3.02 -11.74
C ALA A 171 22.29 3.30 -12.19
N GLN A 172 22.52 4.38 -12.93
CA GLN A 172 23.86 4.80 -13.35
C GLN A 172 24.73 5.16 -12.15
N ILE A 173 24.20 5.92 -11.18
CA ILE A 173 24.92 6.30 -9.96
C ILE A 173 25.32 5.04 -9.18
N ARG A 174 24.40 4.09 -9.01
CA ARG A 174 24.69 2.82 -8.32
C ARG A 174 25.80 2.04 -9.02
N GLN A 175 25.75 1.95 -10.34
CA GLN A 175 26.80 1.27 -11.12
C GLN A 175 28.16 1.96 -10.94
N GLU A 176 28.20 3.30 -10.93
CA GLU A 176 29.44 4.04 -10.71
C GLU A 176 29.97 3.87 -9.28
N GLU A 177 29.11 3.87 -8.27
CA GLU A 177 29.48 3.60 -6.88
C GLU A 177 30.04 2.19 -6.70
N ASP A 178 29.40 1.18 -7.29
CA ASP A 178 29.87 -0.21 -7.22
C ASP A 178 31.22 -0.37 -7.94
N TRP A 179 31.40 0.28 -9.09
CA TRP A 179 32.68 0.32 -9.78
C TRP A 179 33.78 0.97 -8.92
N ARG A 180 33.51 2.13 -8.31
CA ARG A 180 34.45 2.82 -7.42
C ARG A 180 34.82 1.96 -6.21
N ARG A 181 33.84 1.28 -5.61
CA ARG A 181 34.05 0.38 -4.47
C ARG A 181 34.93 -0.80 -4.86
N GLU A 182 34.66 -1.41 -6.01
CA GLU A 182 35.42 -2.55 -6.49
C GLU A 182 36.85 -2.15 -6.88
N ALA A 183 37.03 -1.00 -7.54
CA ALA A 183 38.36 -0.47 -7.85
C ALA A 183 39.19 -0.23 -6.59
N LEU A 184 38.60 0.35 -5.54
CA LEU A 184 39.28 0.56 -4.26
C LEU A 184 39.63 -0.77 -3.58
N ARG A 185 38.73 -1.76 -3.63
CA ARG A 185 38.99 -3.11 -3.11
C ARG A 185 40.16 -3.77 -3.83
N GLN A 186 40.19 -3.72 -5.16
CA GLN A 186 41.29 -4.26 -5.95
C GLN A 186 42.62 -3.57 -5.65
N GLU A 187 42.62 -2.26 -5.45
CA GLU A 187 43.82 -1.52 -5.05
C GLU A 187 44.32 -1.96 -3.67
N MET A 188 43.41 -2.12 -2.70
CA MET A 188 43.74 -2.61 -1.37
C MET A 188 44.27 -4.04 -1.40
N ASP A 189 43.64 -4.94 -2.16
CA ASP A 189 44.08 -6.33 -2.31
C ASP A 189 45.46 -6.42 -2.98
N ALA A 190 45.73 -5.58 -3.99
CA ALA A 190 47.05 -5.49 -4.62
C ALA A 190 48.13 -4.99 -3.64
N LYS A 191 47.79 -4.00 -2.80
CA LYS A 191 48.68 -3.50 -1.73
C LYS A 191 48.91 -4.56 -0.65
N ILE A 192 47.88 -5.31 -0.27
CA ILE A 192 48.01 -6.42 0.70
C ILE A 192 48.91 -7.51 0.13
N ALA A 193 48.73 -7.88 -1.15
CA ALA A 193 49.56 -8.88 -1.80
C ALA A 193 51.04 -8.45 -1.89
N SER A 194 51.34 -7.18 -2.19
CA SER A 194 52.72 -6.69 -2.22
C SER A 194 53.38 -6.68 -0.84
N VAL A 195 52.66 -6.28 0.21
CA VAL A 195 53.14 -6.35 1.60
C VAL A 195 53.40 -7.80 2.02
N GLN A 196 52.51 -8.73 1.67
CA GLN A 196 52.70 -10.16 1.93
C GLN A 196 53.94 -10.69 1.20
N GLN A 197 54.16 -10.31 -0.07
CA GLN A 197 55.36 -10.69 -0.82
C GLN A 197 56.64 -10.18 -0.13
N LEU A 198 56.69 -8.90 0.25
CA LEU A 198 57.82 -8.33 0.98
C LEU A 198 58.08 -9.06 2.31
N ALA A 199 57.01 -9.40 3.04
CA ALA A 199 57.12 -10.19 4.27
C ALA A 199 57.70 -11.58 4.01
N THR A 200 57.23 -12.29 2.97
CA THR A 200 57.78 -13.62 2.62
C THR A 200 59.24 -13.56 2.17
N GLN A 201 59.63 -12.52 1.42
CA GLN A 201 61.02 -12.31 1.02
C GLN A 201 61.91 -12.07 2.24
N ALA A 202 61.48 -11.21 3.18
CA ALA A 202 62.21 -10.94 4.42
C ALA A 202 62.38 -12.21 5.28
N ILE A 203 61.37 -13.09 5.33
CA ILE A 203 61.47 -14.38 6.02
C ILE A 203 62.47 -15.30 5.30
N SER A 204 62.44 -15.35 3.97
CA SER A 204 63.36 -16.17 3.19
C SER A 204 64.82 -15.71 3.34
N THR A 205 65.08 -14.41 3.32
CA THR A 205 66.44 -13.86 3.51
C THR A 205 66.94 -14.11 4.93
N ALA A 206 66.07 -13.98 5.94
CA ALA A 206 66.42 -14.32 7.32
C ALA A 206 66.80 -15.80 7.49
N ASN A 207 66.14 -16.72 6.77
CA ASN A 207 66.44 -18.16 6.82
C ASN A 207 67.70 -18.55 6.03
N SER A 208 68.11 -17.77 5.03
CA SER A 208 69.35 -18.01 4.26
C SER A 208 70.62 -17.43 4.89
N ILE A 209 70.49 -16.58 5.91
CA ILE A 209 71.63 -16.15 6.73
C ILE A 209 71.96 -17.29 7.70
N GLU A 210 72.86 -18.19 7.30
CA GLU A 210 73.53 -19.10 8.23
C GLU A 210 74.16 -18.26 9.35
N MET A 211 73.76 -18.49 10.60
CA MET A 211 74.50 -17.95 11.74
C MET A 211 75.93 -18.52 11.68
N PRO A 212 76.98 -17.69 11.75
CA PRO A 212 78.33 -18.21 11.91
C PRO A 212 78.37 -19.02 13.21
N ASP A 213 78.85 -20.25 13.12
CA ASP A 213 79.05 -21.15 14.25
C ASP A 213 80.02 -20.49 15.23
N ILE A 214 79.48 -19.81 16.26
CA ILE A 214 80.29 -19.17 17.31
C ILE A 214 80.86 -20.32 18.14
N LYS A 215 82.05 -20.80 17.75
CA LYS A 215 82.88 -21.64 18.58
C LYS A 215 83.14 -20.89 19.89
N ALA A 216 82.40 -21.27 20.93
CA ALA A 216 82.56 -20.73 22.26
C ALA A 216 84.01 -20.96 22.72
N VAL A 217 84.82 -19.90 22.73
CA VAL A 217 86.13 -19.92 23.38
C VAL A 217 85.86 -19.93 24.88
N SER A 218 85.98 -21.12 25.48
CA SER A 218 86.06 -21.31 26.92
C SER A 218 87.28 -20.57 27.46
N THR A 219 87.08 -19.34 27.93
CA THR A 219 88.08 -18.64 28.73
C THR A 219 87.95 -19.13 30.17
N LYS A 220 89.02 -19.77 30.65
CA LYS A 220 89.18 -20.18 32.05
C LYS A 220 88.99 -18.96 32.97
N PRO A 221 88.26 -19.08 34.10
CA PRO A 221 88.15 -18.00 35.06
C PRO A 221 89.51 -17.77 35.72
N GLY A 222 90.19 -16.70 35.31
CA GLY A 222 91.40 -16.21 35.95
C GLY A 222 91.08 -15.61 37.32
N CYS A 223 91.88 -15.98 38.31
CA CYS A 223 91.83 -15.57 39.71
C CYS A 223 92.19 -14.08 39.91
N LEU A 224 91.41 -13.14 39.39
CA LEU A 224 91.57 -11.70 39.68
C LEU A 224 90.21 -10.96 39.71
N GLY A 225 89.22 -11.52 40.41
CA GLY A 225 87.88 -10.91 40.56
C GLY A 225 87.51 -10.46 41.97
N ALA A 226 88.44 -10.50 42.94
CA ALA A 226 88.12 -10.36 44.36
C ALA A 226 88.29 -8.95 44.96
N LEU A 227 88.25 -7.86 44.17
CA LEU A 227 88.55 -6.53 44.72
C LEU A 227 87.62 -5.37 44.33
N PHE A 228 86.57 -5.57 43.54
CA PHE A 228 85.51 -4.57 43.39
C PHE A 228 84.15 -5.23 43.38
N GLY A 229 83.49 -5.22 44.53
CA GLY A 229 82.05 -5.43 44.61
C GLY A 229 81.33 -4.18 44.13
N ALA A 230 80.45 -4.34 43.14
CA ALA A 230 79.26 -3.50 42.94
C ALA A 230 78.31 -4.22 41.97
N GLY A 231 77.06 -4.33 42.38
CA GLY A 231 76.02 -5.10 41.70
C GLY A 231 75.55 -4.54 40.35
N GLY A 232 74.78 -5.35 39.64
CA GLY A 232 74.15 -4.94 38.38
C GLY A 232 73.51 -6.11 37.64
N THR A 233 72.34 -6.55 38.14
CA THR A 233 71.23 -7.15 37.38
C THR A 233 71.55 -8.08 36.20
N GLN A 234 71.43 -9.39 36.43
CA GLN A 234 71.07 -10.36 35.39
C GLN A 234 69.57 -10.19 35.06
N ILE A 235 69.24 -9.83 33.82
CA ILE A 235 67.90 -10.11 33.26
C ILE A 235 67.99 -11.48 32.57
N LEU A 236 67.53 -12.48 33.31
CA LEU A 236 67.33 -13.86 32.86
C LEU A 236 66.02 -13.91 32.06
N SER A 237 66.09 -13.95 30.72
CA SER A 237 64.92 -14.28 29.90
C SER A 237 64.85 -15.81 29.73
N MET A 238 63.87 -16.42 30.39
CA MET A 238 63.53 -17.83 30.25
C MET A 238 62.48 -18.02 29.13
N PRO A 239 62.53 -19.11 28.34
CA PRO A 239 61.46 -19.44 27.40
C PRO A 239 60.30 -20.13 28.14
N ARG A 240 59.08 -19.64 27.93
CA ARG A 240 57.88 -20.20 28.56
C ARG A 240 57.36 -21.40 27.75
N ARG A 241 57.42 -22.58 28.37
CA ARG A 241 56.84 -23.84 27.89
C ARG A 241 55.30 -23.77 27.84
N ARG A 242 54.81 -24.33 26.73
CA ARG A 242 53.49 -24.93 26.45
C ARG A 242 52.89 -25.63 27.69
N ARG A 243 51.61 -25.33 27.99
CA ARG A 243 50.80 -26.08 28.96
C ARG A 243 49.45 -26.42 28.33
N GLU A 244 49.26 -27.71 28.07
CA GLU A 244 47.98 -28.33 27.78
C GLU A 244 47.28 -28.70 29.10
N GLY A 245 45.94 -28.61 29.13
CA GLY A 245 45.08 -29.51 29.89
C GLY A 245 44.29 -28.97 31.11
N LEU A 246 43.00 -29.36 31.12
CA LEU A 246 41.99 -29.45 32.21
C LEU A 246 41.06 -28.24 32.39
N GLU A 247 39.82 -28.26 31.87
CA GLU A 247 38.60 -29.02 32.25
C GLU A 247 37.83 -28.46 33.47
N ALA A 248 36.60 -27.97 33.22
CA ALA A 248 35.38 -28.13 34.03
C ALA A 248 34.21 -27.48 33.25
N ARG A 249 33.26 -28.23 32.67
CA ARG A 249 31.95 -28.67 33.24
C ARG A 249 31.13 -27.52 33.83
N GLN A 250 29.81 -27.36 33.66
CA GLN A 250 28.72 -28.00 32.91
C GLN A 250 27.44 -27.25 33.39
N ALA A 251 26.44 -26.97 32.54
CA ALA A 251 24.99 -27.02 32.88
C ALA A 251 24.11 -26.33 31.81
N GLY A 252 23.08 -27.04 31.31
CA GLY A 252 21.91 -26.42 30.66
C GLY A 252 21.29 -27.17 29.47
N GLN A 253 20.41 -28.15 29.74
CA GLN A 253 19.47 -28.87 28.84
C GLN A 253 18.62 -27.93 27.92
N ILE A 254 18.46 -28.12 26.58
CA ILE A 254 17.50 -28.92 25.73
C ILE A 254 16.00 -28.42 25.77
N PRO A 255 15.10 -28.49 24.72
CA PRO A 255 15.17 -28.95 23.29
C PRO A 255 14.51 -28.06 22.19
N GLY A 256 14.94 -28.25 20.91
CA GLY A 256 14.14 -28.66 19.73
C GLY A 256 13.11 -27.72 19.04
N VAL A 257 13.27 -27.52 17.71
CA VAL A 257 12.33 -27.64 16.55
C VAL A 257 13.17 -27.26 15.28
N ALA A 258 13.68 -28.20 14.46
CA ALA A 258 13.11 -28.68 13.17
C ALA A 258 12.68 -27.53 12.23
N ASP A 259 12.89 -27.44 10.92
CA ASP A 259 13.45 -28.27 9.85
C ASP A 259 13.43 -27.39 8.57
N ARG A 260 14.15 -27.80 7.52
CA ARG A 260 14.06 -27.37 6.11
C ARG A 260 14.61 -26.00 5.67
N VAL A 261 15.87 -26.03 5.23
CA VAL A 261 16.33 -25.22 4.08
C VAL A 261 16.52 -26.18 2.91
N ALA A 262 15.66 -26.06 1.91
CA ALA A 262 15.82 -26.69 0.61
C ALA A 262 16.82 -25.87 -0.23
N GLN A 263 17.88 -26.52 -0.69
CA GLN A 263 18.56 -26.11 -1.93
C GLN A 263 17.61 -26.31 -3.12
N PRO A 264 17.78 -25.54 -4.20
CA PRO A 264 18.39 -26.23 -5.34
C PRO A 264 19.37 -25.38 -6.19
N ALA A 265 20.27 -26.13 -6.81
CA ALA A 265 20.83 -25.96 -8.15
C ALA A 265 21.71 -24.73 -8.43
N ALA A 266 23.02 -24.96 -8.25
CA ALA A 266 24.04 -24.27 -9.01
C ALA A 266 23.85 -24.53 -10.52
N SER A 267 23.57 -23.47 -11.28
CA SER A 267 23.85 -23.40 -12.71
C SER A 267 25.01 -22.42 -12.89
N SER A 268 26.17 -22.96 -13.24
CA SER A 268 27.36 -22.21 -13.60
C SER A 268 27.19 -21.64 -15.01
N SER A 269 27.02 -20.34 -15.12
CA SER A 269 27.35 -19.60 -16.34
C SER A 269 28.09 -18.32 -15.94
N PRO A 270 29.29 -18.05 -16.50
CA PRO A 270 29.99 -16.81 -16.21
C PRO A 270 29.22 -15.61 -16.79
N PRO A 271 29.18 -14.47 -16.09
CA PRO A 271 28.55 -13.27 -16.61
C PRO A 271 29.30 -12.76 -17.85
N PRO A 272 28.61 -12.17 -18.84
CA PRO A 272 29.25 -11.58 -20.01
C PRO A 272 30.18 -10.45 -19.57
N ALA A 273 31.42 -10.48 -20.05
CA ALA A 273 32.37 -9.39 -19.90
C ALA A 273 31.83 -8.16 -20.63
N TYR A 274 31.26 -7.22 -19.88
CA TYR A 274 30.82 -5.95 -20.46
C TYR A 274 32.04 -5.09 -20.81
N PRO A 275 32.10 -4.55 -22.04
CA PRO A 275 33.19 -3.67 -22.42
C PRO A 275 33.13 -2.36 -21.62
N LYS A 276 34.33 -1.89 -21.29
CA LYS A 276 34.62 -0.59 -20.66
C LYS A 276 33.91 0.55 -21.42
N PRO A 277 33.23 1.50 -20.78
CA PRO A 277 32.73 2.69 -21.46
C PRO A 277 33.93 3.49 -21.97
N THR A 278 34.07 3.62 -23.28
CA THR A 278 35.01 4.54 -23.92
C THR A 278 34.54 5.96 -23.63
N ALA A 279 35.46 6.79 -23.14
CA ALA A 279 35.23 8.22 -22.91
C ALA A 279 34.77 8.92 -24.22
N PRO A 280 33.89 9.92 -24.14
CA PRO A 280 33.47 10.68 -25.31
C PRO A 280 34.65 11.50 -25.87
N PRO A 281 34.72 11.70 -27.20
CA PRO A 281 35.75 12.53 -27.81
C PRO A 281 35.58 14.01 -27.43
N GLU A 282 36.71 14.68 -27.18
CA GLU A 282 36.83 16.13 -26.97
C GLU A 282 36.46 16.94 -28.22
#